data_AF-A0A2T6ZVC3-F1
#
_entry.id   AF-A0A2T6ZVC3-F1
#
_cell.length_a   1.000
_cell.length_b   1.000
_cell.length_c   1.000
_cell.angle_alpha   90.00
_cell.angle_beta   90.00
_cell.angle_gamma   90.00
#
_symmetry.space_group_name_H-M   'P 1'
#
loop_
_entity.id
_entity.type
_entity.pdbx_description
1 polymer ?
#
loop_
_entity_poly.entity_id
_entity_poly.type
_entity_poly.pdbx_seq_one_letter_code
_entity_poly.pdbx_strand_id
1 'polypeptide(L)'
;VSDTTVWKALKERGIKPYREEFKFILKSENKLLRLAYCIERKDWTIVEWGNYGFTDEMSIEVGGLYRLHLVWRDSTERWHEDCVGAMKKQGISVMCWGMI
;
A
#
# COMPACT_ATOMS: atom_id res chain seq x y z
N VAL A 1 27.06 15.04 -17.72
CA VAL A 1 26.44 15.66 -16.53
C VAL A 1 27.00 14.91 -15.32
N SER A 2 27.42 15.60 -14.25
CA SER A 2 27.93 14.92 -13.04
C SER A 2 26.81 14.65 -12.04
N ASP A 3 27.00 13.67 -11.15
CA ASP A 3 26.05 13.34 -10.08
C ASP A 3 25.71 14.57 -9.23
N THR A 4 26.72 15.41 -8.94
CA THR A 4 26.54 16.65 -8.19
C THR A 4 25.56 17.61 -8.87
N THR A 5 25.60 17.68 -10.21
CA THR A 5 24.65 18.49 -10.98
C THR A 5 23.22 17.94 -10.87
N VAL A 6 23.05 16.61 -10.90
CA VAL A 6 21.74 15.96 -10.73
C VAL A 6 21.19 16.18 -9.32
N TRP A 7 22.01 15.98 -8.29
CA TRP A 7 21.60 16.16 -6.89
C TRP A 7 21.15 17.58 -6.57
N LYS A 8 21.86 18.58 -7.10
CA LYS A 8 21.47 19.99 -6.96
C LYS A 8 20.12 20.25 -7.61
N ALA A 9 19.92 19.79 -8.86
CA ALA A 9 18.66 19.98 -9.57
C ALA A 9 17.46 19.31 -8.86
N LEU A 10 17.63 18.10 -8.31
CA LEU A 10 16.59 17.43 -7.52
C LEU A 10 16.27 18.22 -6.25
N LYS A 11 17.30 18.68 -5.52
CA LYS A 11 17.13 19.46 -4.29
C LYS A 11 16.44 20.81 -4.55
N GLU A 12 16.84 21.51 -5.61
CA GLU A 12 16.23 22.78 -6.03
C GLU A 12 14.74 22.61 -6.37
N ARG A 13 14.35 21.44 -6.89
CA ARG A 13 12.96 21.09 -7.18
C ARG A 13 12.20 20.45 -6.01
N GLY A 14 12.83 20.31 -4.83
CA GLY A 14 12.21 19.69 -3.66
C GLY A 14 12.07 18.16 -3.72
N ILE A 15 12.58 17.52 -4.77
CA ILE A 15 12.45 16.07 -5.00
C ILE A 15 13.44 15.32 -4.10
N LYS A 16 12.92 14.37 -3.33
CA LYS A 16 13.68 13.60 -2.34
C LYS A 16 13.32 12.12 -2.43
N PRO A 17 14.16 11.20 -1.94
CA PRO A 17 13.80 9.81 -1.88
C PRO A 17 12.83 9.58 -0.72
N TYR A 18 11.71 8.92 -1.00
CA TYR A 18 10.74 8.49 0.00
C TYR A 18 10.57 6.99 -0.05
N ARG A 19 10.21 6.39 1.08
CA ARG A 19 9.74 5.00 1.10
C ARG A 19 8.49 4.90 0.25
N GLU A 20 8.49 3.94 -0.67
CA GLU A 20 7.33 3.58 -1.46
C GLU A 20 6.16 3.19 -0.53
N GLU A 21 5.00 3.80 -0.75
CA GLU A 21 3.78 3.42 -0.06
C GLU A 21 3.07 2.36 -0.90
N PHE A 22 2.56 1.31 -0.26
CA PHE A 22 1.79 0.29 -0.97
C PHE A 22 0.30 0.57 -0.82
N LYS A 23 -0.38 0.78 -1.93
CA LYS A 23 -1.84 0.96 -1.94
C LYS A 23 -2.41 0.45 -3.25
N PHE A 24 -3.40 -0.41 -3.16
CA PHE A 24 -4.16 -0.81 -4.34
C PHE A 24 -4.90 0.40 -4.91
N ILE A 25 -4.71 0.65 -6.21
CA ILE A 25 -5.47 1.67 -6.94
C ILE A 25 -6.91 1.15 -7.06
N LEU A 26 -7.84 1.81 -6.36
CA LEU A 26 -9.26 1.46 -6.38
C LEU A 26 -9.98 2.23 -7.49
N LYS A 27 -10.80 1.53 -8.27
CA LYS A 27 -11.78 2.14 -9.17
C LYS A 27 -12.76 3.03 -8.39
N SER A 28 -13.34 4.02 -9.07
CA SER A 28 -14.34 4.93 -8.50
C SER A 28 -15.52 4.18 -7.89
N GLU A 29 -16.02 3.12 -8.56
CA GLU A 29 -17.13 2.32 -8.02
C GLU A 29 -16.76 1.63 -6.71
N ASN A 30 -15.56 1.05 -6.64
CA ASN A 30 -15.06 0.38 -5.44
C ASN A 30 -14.90 1.34 -4.25
N LYS A 31 -14.58 2.62 -4.52
CA LYS A 31 -14.52 3.65 -3.47
C LYS A 31 -15.90 3.91 -2.88
N LEU A 32 -16.94 4.01 -3.71
CA LEU A 32 -18.32 4.22 -3.27
C LEU A 32 -18.85 3.03 -2.48
N LEU A 33 -18.62 1.82 -2.97
CA LEU A 33 -19.04 0.58 -2.28
C LEU A 33 -18.42 0.47 -0.88
N ARG A 34 -17.11 0.74 -0.77
CA ARG A 34 -16.42 0.73 0.53
C ARG A 34 -16.97 1.82 1.46
N LEU A 35 -17.23 3.02 0.95
CA LEU A 35 -17.79 4.10 1.75
C LEU A 35 -19.17 3.73 2.30
N ALA A 36 -20.06 3.17 1.46
CA ALA A 36 -21.37 2.71 1.88
C ALA A 36 -21.28 1.62 2.96
N TYR A 37 -20.40 0.64 2.77
CA TYR A 37 -20.15 -0.43 3.74
C TYR A 37 -19.71 0.12 5.11
N CYS A 38 -18.80 1.11 5.11
CA CYS A 38 -18.32 1.75 6.34
C CYS A 38 -19.40 2.61 7.01
N ILE A 39 -20.20 3.36 6.23
CA ILE A 39 -21.27 4.21 6.77
C ILE A 39 -22.33 3.36 7.49
N GLU A 40 -22.73 2.23 6.90
CA GLU A 40 -23.74 1.31 7.47
C GLU A 40 -23.30 0.74 8.83
N ARG A 41 -21.99 0.59 9.04
CA ARG A 41 -21.40 -0.06 10.23
C ARG A 41 -20.62 0.90 11.13
N LYS A 42 -20.72 2.21 10.88
CA LYS A 42 -19.91 3.23 11.57
C LYS A 42 -20.13 3.25 13.08
N ASP A 43 -21.35 2.90 13.52
CA ASP A 43 -21.77 2.94 14.92
C ASP A 43 -21.77 1.54 15.57
N TRP A 44 -21.26 0.52 14.87
CA TRP A 44 -21.16 -0.83 15.44
C TRP A 44 -20.18 -0.86 16.61
N THR A 45 -20.56 -1.60 17.65
CA THR A 45 -19.75 -1.83 18.84
C THR A 45 -19.08 -3.20 18.78
N ILE A 46 -18.28 -3.51 19.81
CA ILE A 46 -17.64 -4.82 19.94
C ILE A 46 -18.65 -5.97 19.98
N VAL A 47 -19.89 -5.71 20.40
CA VAL A 47 -20.94 -6.73 20.48
C VAL A 47 -21.38 -7.15 19.08
N GLU A 48 -21.63 -6.20 18.17
CA GLU A 48 -21.98 -6.51 16.79
C GLU A 48 -20.81 -7.21 16.09
N TRP A 49 -19.58 -6.68 16.22
CA TRP A 49 -18.39 -7.27 15.62
C TRP A 49 -18.06 -8.67 16.15
N GLY A 50 -18.34 -8.93 17.43
CA GLY A 50 -18.07 -10.22 18.07
C GLY A 50 -18.91 -11.39 17.52
N ASN A 51 -19.96 -11.10 16.76
CA ASN A 51 -20.77 -12.12 16.09
C ASN A 51 -20.22 -12.52 14.71
N TYR A 52 -19.15 -11.87 14.25
CA TYR A 52 -18.53 -12.14 12.95
C TYR A 52 -17.19 -12.81 13.14
N GLY A 53 -16.99 -13.92 12.43
CA GLY A 53 -15.66 -14.48 12.22
C GLY A 53 -15.11 -14.02 10.87
N PHE A 54 -13.88 -13.52 10.88
CA PHE A 54 -13.19 -13.05 9.69
C PHE A 54 -12.34 -14.17 9.13
N THR A 55 -12.49 -14.46 7.84
CA THR A 55 -11.68 -15.45 7.14
C THR A 55 -10.82 -14.75 6.11
N ASP A 56 -9.64 -15.29 5.87
CA ASP A 56 -8.76 -14.84 4.78
C ASP A 56 -7.83 -15.95 4.33
N GLU A 57 -7.30 -15.78 3.13
CA GLU A 57 -6.19 -16.56 2.61
C GLU A 57 -4.93 -15.70 2.58
N MET A 58 -3.84 -16.18 3.16
CA MET A 58 -2.55 -15.51 3.11
C MET A 58 -1.48 -16.38 2.46
N SER A 59 -0.54 -15.72 1.78
CA SER A 59 0.65 -16.35 1.23
C SER A 59 1.85 -16.00 2.12
N ILE A 60 2.55 -17.01 2.62
CA ILE A 60 3.77 -16.84 3.40
C ILE A 60 4.95 -17.15 2.48
N GLU A 61 5.70 -16.11 2.11
CA GLU A 61 6.89 -16.25 1.27
C GLU A 61 8.12 -16.68 2.09
N VAL A 62 8.82 -17.72 1.61
CA VAL A 62 10.07 -18.19 2.22
C VAL A 62 11.25 -17.56 1.49
N GLY A 63 12.13 -16.88 2.22
CA GLY A 63 13.34 -16.24 1.66
C GLY A 63 13.08 -14.91 0.95
N GLY A 64 11.87 -14.35 1.04
CA GLY A 64 11.54 -13.04 0.50
C GLY A 64 12.31 -11.92 1.23
N LEU A 65 13.35 -11.37 0.61
CA LEU A 65 14.00 -10.16 1.12
C LEU A 65 13.08 -8.95 0.87
N TYR A 66 12.64 -8.27 1.92
CA TYR A 66 12.02 -6.95 1.81
C TYR A 66 13.13 -5.92 1.65
N ARG A 67 13.49 -5.61 0.40
CA ARG A 67 14.38 -4.47 0.13
C ARG A 67 13.59 -3.18 0.27
N LEU A 68 14.25 -2.15 0.78
CA LEU A 68 13.70 -0.80 0.80
C LEU A 68 13.64 -0.28 -0.64
N HIS A 69 12.43 -0.12 -1.18
CA HIS A 69 12.20 0.58 -2.43
C HIS A 69 11.99 2.06 -2.13
N LEU A 70 12.82 2.90 -2.76
CA LEU A 70 12.75 4.36 -2.65
C LEU A 70 12.23 4.93 -3.96
N VAL A 71 11.24 5.82 -3.86
CA VAL A 71 10.72 6.60 -4.98
C VAL A 71 11.17 8.05 -4.82
N TRP A 72 11.68 8.63 -5.89
CA TRP A 72 12.03 10.05 -5.96
C TRP A 72 10.80 10.85 -6.35
N ARG A 73 10.28 11.65 -5.41
CA ARG A 73 9.05 12.44 -5.62
C ARG A 73 9.06 13.75 -4.84
N ASP A 74 8.15 14.65 -5.17
CA ASP A 74 7.78 15.77 -4.32
C ASP A 74 6.88 15.30 -3.15
N SER A 75 6.75 16.15 -2.12
CA SER A 75 5.84 15.96 -0.99
C SER A 75 4.37 15.79 -1.39
N THR A 76 3.91 16.49 -2.44
CA THR A 76 2.52 16.51 -2.92
C THR A 76 2.13 15.26 -3.69
N GLU A 77 3.10 14.54 -4.25
CA GLU A 77 2.91 13.36 -5.11
C GLU A 77 2.78 12.05 -4.31
N ARG A 78 2.60 12.11 -2.98
CA ARG A 78 2.55 10.92 -2.11
C ARG A 78 1.60 9.83 -2.59
N TRP A 79 0.49 10.23 -3.18
CA TRP A 79 -0.56 9.32 -3.65
C TRP A 79 -0.69 9.30 -5.16
N HIS A 80 0.28 9.86 -5.88
CA HIS A 80 0.35 9.76 -7.34
C HIS A 80 0.55 8.29 -7.72
N GLU A 81 -0.10 7.83 -8.80
CA GLU A 81 -0.11 6.41 -9.17
C GLU A 81 1.31 5.87 -9.43
N ASP A 82 2.18 6.69 -10.04
CA ASP A 82 3.60 6.37 -10.27
C ASP A 82 4.47 6.36 -9.01
N CYS A 83 3.95 6.86 -7.89
CA CYS A 83 4.66 6.97 -6.61
C CYS A 83 4.26 5.90 -5.59
N VAL A 84 3.33 5.02 -5.97
CA VAL A 84 2.76 3.97 -5.13
C VAL A 84 3.14 2.62 -5.69
N GLY A 85 3.63 1.75 -4.83
CA GLY A 85 3.98 0.39 -5.21
C GLY A 85 2.76 -0.47 -5.43
N ALA A 86 2.79 -1.24 -6.53
CA ALA A 86 1.80 -2.26 -6.86
C ALA A 86 2.42 -3.65 -7.05
N MET A 87 3.73 -3.79 -6.88
CA MET A 87 4.43 -5.02 -7.29
C MET A 87 4.24 -6.14 -6.26
N LYS A 88 3.66 -7.27 -6.73
CA LYS A 88 3.64 -8.53 -6.00
C LYS A 88 4.96 -9.26 -6.25
N LYS A 89 5.57 -9.82 -5.20
CA LYS A 89 6.76 -10.65 -5.33
C LYS A 89 6.42 -12.02 -5.92
N GLN A 90 7.42 -12.64 -6.52
CA GLN A 90 7.37 -14.02 -7.02
C GLN A 90 8.47 -14.80 -6.29
N GLY A 91 8.07 -15.65 -5.37
CA GLY A 91 8.95 -16.53 -4.60
C GLY A 91 8.23 -17.83 -4.25
N ILE A 92 8.97 -18.80 -3.71
CA ILE A 92 8.35 -20.00 -3.15
C ILE A 92 7.53 -19.57 -1.94
N SER A 93 6.26 -19.92 -1.94
CA SER A 93 5.33 -19.55 -0.87
C SER A 93 4.47 -20.74 -0.45
N VAL A 94 3.97 -20.65 0.76
CA VAL A 94 2.94 -21.54 1.29
C VAL A 94 1.65 -20.75 1.41
N MET A 95 0.56 -21.29 0.89
CA MET A 95 -0.77 -20.71 1.05
C MET A 95 -1.39 -21.24 2.33
N CYS A 96 -1.92 -20.34 3.14
CA CYS A 96 -2.63 -20.67 4.37
C CYS A 96 -4.02 -20.04 4.33
N TRP A 97 -5.00 -20.79 4.83
CA TRP A 97 -6.34 -20.28 5.10
C TRP A 97 -6.53 -20.22 6.62
N GLY A 98 -7.23 -19.19 7.10
CA GLY A 98 -7.54 -19.06 8.51
C GLY A 98 -8.84 -18.33 8.77
N MET A 99 -9.30 -18.45 10.00
CA MET A 99 -10.46 -17.74 10.55
C MET A 99 -10.09 -17.22 11.94
N ILE A 100 -10.53 -16.00 12.27
CA ILE A 100 -10.43 -15.40 13.60
C ILE A 100 -11.75 -14.78 14.03
#